data_AF-A0A4Q7UYD8-F1
#
_entry.id   AF-A0A4Q7UYD8-F1
#
_cell.length_a   1.000
_cell.length_b   1.000
_cell.length_c   1.000
_cell.angle_alpha   90.00
_cell.angle_beta   90.00
_cell.angle_gamma   90.00
#
_symmetry.space_group_name_H-M   'P 1'
#
loop_
_entity.id
_entity.type
_entity.pdbx_description
1 polymer ?
#
loop_
_entity_poly.entity_id
_entity_poly.type
_entity_poly.pdbx_seq_one_letter_code
_entity_poly.pdbx_strand_id
1 'polypeptide(L)'
;MTAPDVAGVVVGWRTWQVRDPGPAAHRGPVRPGPVHPGAVRLRSPVKVSTDWPAGAALEARCELRGHPAPEPSCTCGLYAARDPADVGGVGFGGATLLGCVAMWGTVVEGERGWRAGTGRPVALFCGPALSEDVRAGLAVAYGVPVHRLGRPVAVTVEQAGIGAAADRLRTVLGETPPPDAGAVDDAVRAFTDAVGRPPAHGTPPGPGPGSRPGTGQGSGRGLARRPRRTAVGTALLAAVAASALLLTPSGQGADPAPATPAPSITPAP
;
A
#
# COMPACT_ATOMS: atom_id res chain seq x y z
N MET A 1 10.89 -18.76 -16.20
CA MET A 1 11.01 -17.41 -16.78
C MET A 1 11.49 -16.50 -15.66
N THR A 2 12.77 -16.11 -15.71
CA THR A 2 13.39 -15.26 -14.68
C THR A 2 12.97 -13.83 -14.96
N ALA A 3 12.32 -13.17 -14.00
CA ALA A 3 11.97 -11.77 -14.15
C ALA A 3 13.28 -10.95 -14.25
N PRO A 4 13.36 -9.97 -15.17
CA PRO A 4 14.55 -9.15 -15.32
C PRO A 4 14.82 -8.38 -14.02
N ASP A 5 16.07 -8.41 -13.57
CA ASP A 5 16.57 -7.55 -12.51
C ASP A 5 16.71 -6.13 -13.07
N VAL A 6 15.86 -5.21 -12.62
CA VAL A 6 16.02 -3.80 -12.99
C VAL A 6 17.18 -3.23 -12.19
N ALA A 7 18.32 -3.00 -12.86
CA ALA A 7 19.45 -2.28 -12.28
C ALA A 7 19.11 -0.78 -12.14
N GLY A 8 18.46 -0.40 -11.03
CA GLY A 8 18.09 0.98 -10.76
C GLY A 8 17.04 1.12 -9.66
N VAL A 9 16.75 2.35 -9.27
CA VAL A 9 15.62 2.66 -8.40
C VAL A 9 14.35 2.66 -9.24
N VAL A 10 13.35 1.86 -8.85
CA VAL A 10 12.00 1.97 -9.39
C VAL A 10 11.11 2.63 -8.35
N VAL A 11 10.26 3.56 -8.77
CA VAL A 11 9.25 4.17 -7.90
C VAL A 11 7.90 3.55 -8.21
N GLY A 12 7.14 3.18 -7.18
CA GLY A 12 5.77 2.68 -7.33
C GLY A 12 4.84 3.22 -6.25
N TRP A 13 3.54 2.97 -6.40
CA TRP A 13 2.49 3.41 -5.49
C TRP A 13 2.22 2.37 -4.40
N ARG A 14 1.99 2.83 -3.18
CA ARG A 14 1.71 1.96 -2.05
C ARG A 14 0.81 2.66 -1.03
N THR A 15 0.11 1.86 -0.24
CA THR A 15 -0.61 2.32 0.95
C THR A 15 0.04 1.86 2.24
N TRP A 16 -0.13 2.66 3.29
CA TRP A 16 0.30 2.36 4.65
C TRP A 16 -0.80 2.67 5.64
N GLN A 17 -0.84 1.93 6.74
CA GLN A 17 -1.60 2.31 7.92
C GLN A 17 -0.71 3.13 8.84
N VAL A 18 -1.25 4.23 9.37
CA VAL A 18 -0.61 5.01 10.42
C VAL A 18 -0.95 4.35 11.75
N ARG A 19 0.09 3.87 12.42
CA ARG A 19 0.00 3.50 13.83
C ARG A 19 0.44 4.72 14.63
N ASP A 20 -0.53 5.39 15.22
CA ASP A 20 -0.28 6.24 16.38
C ASP A 20 -0.30 5.31 17.61
N PRO A 21 0.74 5.27 18.45
CA PRO A 21 0.60 4.72 19.79
C PRO A 21 -0.33 5.69 20.51
N GLY A 22 -1.63 5.47 20.37
CA GLY A 22 -2.63 6.24 21.07
C GLY A 22 -2.37 6.23 22.58
N PRO A 23 -3.20 6.93 23.35
CA PRO A 23 -2.99 7.18 24.78
C PRO A 23 -2.75 5.91 25.64
N ALA A 24 -3.04 4.71 25.14
CA ALA A 24 -2.79 3.43 25.80
C ALA A 24 -1.31 3.10 26.11
N ALA A 25 -0.34 3.77 25.48
CA ALA A 25 1.07 3.66 25.89
C ALA A 25 1.40 4.48 27.15
N HIS A 26 0.51 5.41 27.53
CA HIS A 26 0.60 6.19 28.75
C HIS A 26 -0.39 5.61 29.79
N ARG A 27 0.12 4.94 30.83
CA ARG A 27 -0.69 4.68 32.04
C ARG A 27 -0.93 6.01 32.76
N GLY A 28 -1.96 6.75 32.36
CA GLY A 28 -2.38 8.00 32.99
C GLY A 28 -3.29 8.85 32.10
N PRO A 29 -3.96 9.89 32.64
CA PRO A 29 -4.78 10.81 31.84
C PRO A 29 -3.88 11.52 30.81
N VAL A 30 -4.13 11.26 29.53
CA VAL A 30 -3.40 11.87 28.43
C VAL A 30 -3.87 13.30 28.26
N ARG A 31 -3.03 14.24 28.68
CA ARG A 31 -3.16 15.63 28.23
C ARG A 31 -2.83 15.65 26.73
N PRO A 32 -3.62 16.36 25.90
CA PRO A 32 -3.23 16.60 24.51
C PRO A 32 -1.88 17.35 24.54
N GLY A 33 -0.85 16.67 24.07
CA GLY A 33 0.52 17.16 23.99
C GLY A 33 1.12 16.75 22.65
N PRO A 34 2.22 17.40 22.23
CA PRO A 34 2.82 17.15 20.92
C PRO A 34 3.21 15.67 20.76
N VAL A 35 2.72 15.06 19.68
CA VAL A 35 3.09 13.69 19.28
C VAL A 35 4.60 13.64 19.09
N HIS A 36 5.28 12.80 19.86
CA HIS A 36 6.73 12.63 19.69
C HIS A 36 7.00 12.03 18.29
N PRO A 37 7.96 12.55 17.50
CA PRO A 37 8.26 12.02 16.16
C PRO A 37 8.58 10.52 16.16
N GLY A 38 9.12 10.01 17.28
CA GLY A 38 9.36 8.59 17.51
C GLY A 38 8.13 7.75 17.87
N ALA A 39 6.93 8.32 17.90
CA ALA A 39 5.69 7.62 18.24
C ALA A 39 4.99 7.07 16.98
N VAL A 40 4.83 7.89 15.95
CA VAL A 40 4.09 7.50 14.73
C VAL A 40 4.88 6.52 13.86
N ARG A 41 4.20 5.49 13.33
CA ARG A 41 4.79 4.50 12.44
C ARG A 41 3.89 4.24 11.24
N LEU A 42 4.53 4.00 10.10
CA LEU A 42 3.91 3.40 8.92
C LEU A 42 3.94 1.89 9.06
N ARG A 43 2.80 1.26 8.81
CA ARG A 43 2.60 -0.18 8.88
C ARG A 43 2.08 -0.70 7.55
N SER A 44 2.49 -1.91 7.19
CA SER A 44 1.95 -2.60 6.01
C SER A 44 0.46 -2.92 6.21
N PRO A 45 -0.44 -2.52 5.29
CA PRO A 45 -1.88 -2.79 5.43
C PRO A 45 -2.24 -4.28 5.41
N VAL A 46 -1.48 -5.08 4.66
CA VAL A 46 -1.73 -6.52 4.49
C VAL A 46 -0.89 -7.35 5.47
N LYS A 47 0.30 -6.87 5.84
CA LYS A 47 1.17 -7.50 6.84
C LYS A 47 1.23 -6.63 8.09
N VAL A 48 0.19 -6.71 8.91
CA VAL A 48 0.02 -5.85 10.09
C VAL A 48 1.12 -6.00 11.16
N SER A 49 2.02 -6.98 11.05
CA SER A 49 3.22 -7.13 11.89
C SER A 49 4.43 -6.33 11.41
N THR A 50 4.43 -5.81 10.18
CA THR A 50 5.58 -5.12 9.59
C THR A 50 5.44 -3.60 9.70
N ASP A 51 6.23 -3.01 10.61
CA ASP A 51 6.41 -1.57 10.73
C ASP A 51 7.60 -1.13 9.86
N TRP A 52 7.45 -0.01 9.15
CA TRP A 52 8.51 0.60 8.35
C TRP A 52 9.41 1.46 9.23
N PRO A 53 10.74 1.33 9.12
CA PRO A 53 11.66 2.10 9.94
C PRO A 53 11.57 3.59 9.59
N ALA A 54 11.61 4.43 10.61
CA ALA A 54 11.67 5.87 10.47
C ALA A 54 13.03 6.27 9.87
N GLY A 55 13.02 7.13 8.84
CA GLY A 55 14.23 7.67 8.20
C GLY A 55 15.12 6.68 7.45
N ALA A 56 14.80 5.38 7.43
CA ALA A 56 15.62 4.34 6.81
C ALA A 56 14.85 3.52 5.79
N ALA A 57 15.58 2.78 4.95
CA ALA A 57 15.01 1.81 4.04
C ALA A 57 14.57 0.55 4.80
N LEU A 58 13.45 -0.04 4.37
CA LEU A 58 13.02 -1.36 4.81
C LEU A 58 13.65 -2.42 3.90
N GLU A 59 14.34 -3.40 4.50
CA GLU A 59 14.74 -4.64 3.83
C GLU A 59 13.66 -5.71 4.04
N ALA A 60 13.10 -6.22 2.94
CA ALA A 60 12.16 -7.33 3.01
C ALA A 60 12.88 -8.64 3.31
N ARG A 61 12.26 -9.44 4.17
CA ARG A 61 12.65 -10.83 4.43
C ARG A 61 11.42 -11.73 4.36
N CYS A 62 11.63 -12.97 3.93
CA CYS A 62 10.56 -13.95 3.97
C CYS A 62 10.35 -14.43 5.41
N GLU A 63 9.32 -13.94 6.09
CA GLU A 63 9.01 -14.37 7.46
C GLU A 63 8.62 -15.86 7.54
N LEU A 64 8.04 -16.41 6.46
CA LEU A 64 7.57 -17.80 6.45
C LEU A 64 8.70 -18.83 6.26
N ARG A 65 9.75 -18.47 5.53
CA ARG A 65 10.80 -19.41 5.10
C ARG A 65 12.23 -18.92 5.36
N GLY A 66 12.42 -17.69 5.84
CA GLY A 66 13.73 -17.13 6.21
C GLY A 66 14.65 -16.72 5.07
N HIS A 67 14.31 -17.00 3.81
CA HIS A 67 15.14 -16.64 2.66
C HIS A 67 15.11 -15.13 2.35
N PRO A 68 16.11 -14.61 1.60
CA PRO A 68 16.07 -13.28 1.03
C PRO A 68 14.80 -13.03 0.22
N ALA A 69 14.35 -11.77 0.18
CA ALA A 69 13.22 -11.35 -0.61
C ALA A 69 13.65 -10.31 -1.67
N PRO A 70 13.00 -10.28 -2.85
CA PRO A 70 12.07 -11.28 -3.36
C PRO A 70 12.80 -12.55 -3.81
N GLU A 71 12.21 -13.69 -3.50
CA GLU A 71 12.59 -14.98 -4.07
C GLU A 71 11.62 -15.30 -5.23
N PRO A 72 12.10 -15.65 -6.44
CA PRO A 72 11.26 -15.92 -7.61
C PRO A 72 10.09 -16.88 -7.37
N SER A 73 10.31 -17.94 -6.58
CA SER A 73 9.31 -18.97 -6.27
C SER A 73 8.41 -18.63 -5.07
N CYS A 74 8.60 -17.47 -4.44
CA CYS A 74 7.85 -17.02 -3.28
C CYS A 74 7.00 -15.78 -3.61
N THR A 75 6.07 -15.44 -2.73
CA THR A 75 5.30 -14.17 -2.74
C THR A 75 5.88 -13.12 -1.79
N CYS A 76 7.08 -13.33 -1.26
CA CYS A 76 7.74 -12.38 -0.36
C CYS A 76 8.30 -11.16 -1.10
N GLY A 77 8.37 -10.02 -0.41
CA GLY A 77 8.95 -8.78 -0.91
C GLY A 77 8.08 -7.56 -0.61
N LEU A 78 8.59 -6.38 -0.96
CA LEU A 78 7.86 -5.13 -0.91
C LEU A 78 7.10 -4.94 -2.21
N TYR A 79 5.78 -4.91 -2.13
CA TYR A 79 4.92 -4.62 -3.29
C TYR A 79 4.69 -3.11 -3.43
N ALA A 80 4.68 -2.64 -4.68
CA ALA A 80 4.14 -1.35 -5.07
C ALA A 80 3.45 -1.47 -6.43
N ALA A 81 2.35 -0.73 -6.61
CA ALA A 81 1.57 -0.69 -7.83
C ALA A 81 2.15 0.32 -8.84
N ARG A 82 1.84 0.13 -10.13
CA ARG A 82 2.15 1.09 -11.18
C ARG A 82 1.20 2.28 -11.17
N ASP A 83 -0.09 2.00 -11.03
CA ASP A 83 -1.14 2.99 -10.91
C ASP A 83 -1.66 3.02 -9.46
N PRO A 84 -1.91 4.20 -8.85
CA PRO A 84 -2.53 4.28 -7.54
C PRO A 84 -3.90 3.59 -7.45
N ALA A 85 -4.63 3.41 -8.55
CA ALA A 85 -5.88 2.64 -8.57
C ALA A 85 -5.67 1.15 -8.26
N ASP A 86 -4.48 0.62 -8.51
CA ASP A 86 -4.13 -0.80 -8.31
C ASP A 86 -3.62 -1.12 -6.90
N VAL A 87 -3.47 -0.13 -6.01
CA VAL A 87 -2.99 -0.36 -4.62
C VAL A 87 -3.97 -1.17 -3.77
N GLY A 88 -5.22 -1.34 -4.23
CA GLY A 88 -6.23 -2.22 -3.64
C GLY A 88 -6.93 -1.67 -2.39
N GLY A 89 -8.18 -2.10 -2.19
CA GLY A 89 -9.12 -1.68 -1.13
C GLY A 89 -8.83 -2.15 0.30
N VAL A 90 -7.73 -2.87 0.52
CA VAL A 90 -7.48 -3.52 1.81
C VAL A 90 -6.89 -2.52 2.80
N GLY A 91 -7.67 -2.16 3.82
CA GLY A 91 -7.18 -1.37 4.95
C GLY A 91 -7.31 0.15 4.77
N PHE A 92 -8.24 0.65 3.95
CA PHE A 92 -8.66 2.06 3.98
C PHE A 92 -9.50 2.35 5.23
N GLY A 93 -8.83 2.65 6.35
CA GLY A 93 -9.42 3.24 7.54
C GLY A 93 -9.13 4.73 7.62
N GLY A 94 -9.58 5.40 8.69
CA GLY A 94 -9.31 6.83 8.91
C GLY A 94 -7.82 7.20 9.01
N ALA A 95 -6.95 6.22 9.21
CA ALA A 95 -5.50 6.36 9.38
C ALA A 95 -4.69 5.82 8.20
N THR A 96 -5.25 5.73 6.99
CA THR A 96 -4.52 5.21 5.82
C THR A 96 -3.85 6.34 5.04
N LEU A 97 -2.63 6.08 4.57
CA LEU A 97 -1.89 6.92 3.63
C LEU A 97 -1.79 6.25 2.27
N LEU A 98 -1.78 7.06 1.23
CA LEU A 98 -1.25 6.72 -0.08
C LEU A 98 0.17 7.30 -0.19
N GLY A 99 1.04 6.73 -1.00
CA GLY A 99 2.31 7.36 -1.30
C GLY A 99 3.11 6.61 -2.34
N CYS A 100 4.26 7.19 -2.64
CA CYS A 100 5.26 6.61 -3.52
C CYS A 100 6.37 5.99 -2.69
N VAL A 101 6.85 4.83 -3.13
CA VAL A 101 7.99 4.11 -2.55
C VAL A 101 9.05 3.95 -3.63
N ALA A 102 10.26 4.42 -3.33
CA ALA A 102 11.45 4.07 -4.10
C ALA A 102 11.90 2.67 -3.69
N MET A 103 12.20 1.82 -4.65
CA MET A 103 12.52 0.41 -4.46
C MET A 103 13.76 0.03 -5.26
N TRP A 104 14.60 -0.83 -4.68
CA TRP A 104 15.87 -1.23 -5.26
C TRP A 104 16.34 -2.59 -4.70
N GLY A 105 17.55 -3.00 -5.10
CA GLY A 105 18.07 -4.35 -4.88
C GLY A 105 17.53 -5.29 -5.95
N THR A 106 17.10 -6.49 -5.57
CA THR A 106 16.36 -7.35 -6.49
C THR A 106 14.95 -6.81 -6.67
N VAL A 107 14.63 -6.41 -7.89
CA VAL A 107 13.30 -5.92 -8.29
C VAL A 107 12.72 -6.86 -9.33
N VAL A 108 11.50 -7.33 -9.08
CA VAL A 108 10.71 -8.18 -9.97
C VAL A 108 9.54 -7.35 -10.49
N GLU A 109 9.50 -7.11 -11.79
CA GLU A 109 8.35 -6.51 -12.46
C GLU A 109 7.22 -7.54 -12.62
N GLY A 110 5.99 -7.10 -12.38
CA GLY A 110 4.77 -7.84 -12.65
C GLY A 110 3.76 -6.97 -13.39
N GLU A 111 2.62 -7.56 -13.74
CA GLU A 111 1.60 -6.92 -14.59
C GLU A 111 1.08 -5.59 -14.03
N ARG A 112 0.91 -5.49 -12.70
CA ARG A 112 0.32 -4.32 -12.02
C ARG A 112 1.32 -3.49 -11.22
N GLY A 113 2.61 -3.78 -11.32
CA GLY A 113 3.63 -3.06 -10.54
C GLY A 113 4.86 -3.91 -10.29
N TRP A 114 5.47 -3.76 -9.12
CA TRP A 114 6.76 -4.36 -8.81
C TRP A 114 6.77 -4.99 -7.43
N ARG A 115 7.73 -5.89 -7.26
CA ARG A 115 8.10 -6.49 -5.98
C ARG A 115 9.59 -6.37 -5.77
N ALA A 116 10.02 -5.77 -4.67
CA ALA A 116 11.42 -5.47 -4.42
C ALA A 116 11.95 -5.97 -3.07
N GLY A 117 13.27 -6.07 -2.97
CA GLY A 117 13.97 -6.49 -1.76
C GLY A 117 14.17 -5.36 -0.77
N THR A 118 14.32 -4.14 -1.25
CA THR A 118 14.50 -2.95 -0.42
C THR A 118 13.62 -1.82 -0.90
N GLY A 119 13.17 -0.96 0.02
CA GLY A 119 12.46 0.25 -0.37
C GLY A 119 12.31 1.28 0.75
N ARG A 120 12.02 2.52 0.37
CA ARG A 120 11.82 3.66 1.26
C ARG A 120 10.69 4.55 0.73
N PRO A 121 9.79 5.06 1.59
CA PRO A 121 8.82 6.08 1.17
C PRO A 121 9.56 7.30 0.63
N VAL A 122 9.01 7.94 -0.39
CA VAL A 122 9.58 9.17 -0.99
C VAL A 122 8.57 10.30 -1.12
N ALA A 123 7.27 9.98 -1.10
CA ALA A 123 6.19 10.97 -0.98
C ALA A 123 4.99 10.32 -0.29
N LEU A 124 4.29 11.04 0.58
CA LEU A 124 3.12 10.55 1.29
C LEU A 124 1.92 11.49 1.12
N PHE A 125 0.73 10.93 1.11
CA PHE A 125 -0.55 11.62 0.94
C PHE A 125 -1.54 11.12 1.99
N CYS A 126 -2.12 12.04 2.75
CA CYS A 126 -3.11 11.74 3.77
C CYS A 126 -4.48 12.29 3.43
N GLY A 127 -5.53 11.58 3.83
CA GLY A 127 -6.90 12.11 3.77
C GLY A 127 -7.15 13.20 4.82
N PRO A 128 -8.32 13.86 4.76
CA PRO A 128 -8.68 14.96 5.67
C PRO A 128 -8.83 14.53 7.14
N ALA A 129 -9.05 13.24 7.41
CA ALA A 129 -9.24 12.72 8.77
C ALA A 129 -7.95 12.66 9.60
N LEU A 130 -6.77 12.73 8.97
CA LEU A 130 -5.49 12.69 9.70
C LEU A 130 -5.20 14.06 10.33
N SER A 131 -4.95 14.06 11.65
CA SER A 131 -4.63 15.29 12.39
C SER A 131 -3.32 15.93 11.93
N GLU A 132 -3.18 17.23 12.17
CA GLU A 132 -1.99 17.98 11.79
C GLU A 132 -0.74 17.53 12.55
N ASP A 133 -0.86 17.23 13.84
CA ASP A 133 0.26 16.74 14.66
C ASP A 133 0.78 15.39 14.16
N VAL A 134 -0.12 14.47 13.80
CA VAL A 134 0.27 13.16 13.25
C VAL A 134 0.91 13.32 11.88
N ARG A 135 0.36 14.20 11.04
CA ARG A 135 0.94 14.52 9.72
C ARG A 135 2.35 15.08 9.84
N ALA A 136 2.56 16.06 10.72
CA ALA A 136 3.86 16.67 10.98
C ALA A 136 4.85 15.65 11.57
N GLY A 137 4.39 14.83 12.53
CA GLY A 137 5.19 13.76 13.12
C GLY A 137 5.68 12.75 12.07
N LEU A 138 4.82 12.37 11.12
CA LEU A 138 5.19 11.48 10.01
C LEU A 138 6.24 12.12 9.09
N ALA A 139 6.07 13.40 8.77
CA ALA A 139 7.02 14.11 7.90
C ALA A 139 8.43 14.14 8.51
N VAL A 140 8.50 14.45 9.82
CA VAL A 140 9.76 14.43 10.58
C VAL A 140 10.33 13.02 10.69
N ALA A 141 9.51 12.03 11.06
CA ALA A 141 9.96 10.66 11.29
C ALA A 141 10.52 10.00 10.02
N TYR A 142 9.88 10.23 8.87
CA TYR A 142 10.28 9.59 7.61
C TYR A 142 11.18 10.45 6.73
N GLY A 143 11.35 11.74 7.06
CA GLY A 143 12.14 12.67 6.26
C GLY A 143 11.58 12.85 4.85
N VAL A 144 10.25 12.74 4.71
CA VAL A 144 9.54 12.90 3.44
C VAL A 144 8.33 13.80 3.63
N PRO A 145 7.95 14.59 2.62
CA PRO A 145 6.77 15.43 2.73
C PRO A 145 5.49 14.57 2.79
N VAL A 146 4.53 15.03 3.61
CA VAL A 146 3.21 14.42 3.77
C VAL A 146 2.13 15.41 3.34
N HIS A 147 1.58 15.23 2.15
CA HIS A 147 0.64 16.13 1.52
C HIS A 147 -0.81 15.81 1.89
N ARG A 148 -1.67 16.82 1.99
CA ARG A 148 -3.10 16.63 2.26
C ARG A 148 -3.87 16.46 0.96
N LEU A 149 -4.72 15.46 0.92
CA LEU A 149 -5.74 15.27 -0.10
C LEU A 149 -7.04 15.94 0.34
N GLY A 150 -7.77 16.52 -0.62
CA GLY A 150 -9.08 17.11 -0.36
C GLY A 150 -10.18 16.09 -0.01
N ARG A 151 -9.89 14.79 -0.11
CA ARG A 151 -10.84 13.69 0.09
C ARG A 151 -10.15 12.47 0.70
N PRO A 152 -10.90 11.50 1.25
CA PRO A 152 -10.32 10.25 1.75
C PRO A 152 -9.51 9.52 0.69
N VAL A 153 -8.48 8.78 1.11
CA VAL A 153 -7.57 8.06 0.22
C VAL A 153 -8.33 7.04 -0.65
N ALA A 154 -9.29 6.31 -0.07
CA ALA A 154 -10.14 5.37 -0.82
C ALA A 154 -10.84 6.03 -2.02
N VAL A 155 -11.41 7.22 -1.82
CA VAL A 155 -12.10 7.96 -2.89
C VAL A 155 -11.11 8.52 -3.91
N THR A 156 -9.87 8.82 -3.47
CA THR A 156 -8.81 9.34 -4.34
C THR A 156 -8.36 8.30 -5.36
N VAL A 157 -8.11 7.06 -4.91
CA VAL A 157 -7.59 5.99 -5.78
C VAL A 157 -8.63 5.47 -6.78
N GLU A 158 -9.92 5.66 -6.50
CA GLU A 158 -11.03 5.29 -7.40
C GLU A 158 -11.32 6.35 -8.46
N GLN A 159 -10.69 7.53 -8.39
CA GLN A 159 -11.00 8.61 -9.31
C GLN A 159 -10.47 8.30 -10.72
N ALA A 160 -11.36 8.43 -11.70
CA ALA A 160 -10.97 8.35 -13.11
C ALA A 160 -9.97 9.46 -13.49
N GLY A 161 -8.96 9.10 -14.28
CA GLY A 161 -8.01 10.07 -14.84
C GLY A 161 -6.85 10.49 -13.92
N ILE A 162 -6.66 9.82 -12.77
CA ILE A 162 -5.50 10.08 -11.90
C ILE A 162 -4.19 9.53 -12.47
N GLY A 163 -4.25 8.51 -13.34
CA GLY A 163 -3.09 7.79 -13.86
C GLY A 163 -2.02 8.69 -14.49
N ALA A 164 -2.40 9.65 -15.33
CA ALA A 164 -1.42 10.53 -15.99
C ALA A 164 -0.66 11.43 -15.00
N ALA A 165 -1.34 11.97 -14.00
CA ALA A 165 -0.70 12.78 -12.95
C ALA A 165 0.13 11.89 -12.01
N ALA A 166 -0.35 10.69 -11.73
CA ALA A 166 0.34 9.71 -10.92
C ALA A 166 1.63 9.21 -11.57
N ASP A 167 1.60 8.94 -12.88
CA ASP A 167 2.77 8.55 -13.66
C ASP A 167 3.79 9.67 -13.72
N ARG A 168 3.36 10.92 -13.92
CA ARG A 168 4.27 12.07 -13.89
C ARG A 168 5.00 12.18 -12.56
N LEU A 169 4.27 12.09 -11.44
CA LEU A 169 4.88 12.14 -10.11
C LEU A 169 5.87 10.99 -9.90
N ARG A 170 5.49 9.76 -10.25
CA ARG A 170 6.35 8.58 -10.16
C ARG A 170 7.63 8.73 -11.00
N THR A 171 7.51 9.27 -12.21
CA THR A 171 8.66 9.52 -13.09
C THR A 171 9.61 10.54 -12.47
N VAL A 172 9.12 11.70 -12.02
CA VAL A 172 9.95 12.73 -11.38
C VAL A 172 10.67 12.16 -10.15
N LEU A 173 9.95 11.45 -9.28
CA LEU A 173 10.54 10.83 -8.09
C LEU A 173 11.56 9.73 -8.40
N GLY A 174 11.57 9.19 -9.61
CA GLY A 174 12.48 8.14 -10.06
C GLY A 174 13.69 8.64 -10.84
N GLU A 175 13.83 9.97 -11.03
CA GLU A 175 14.95 10.54 -11.78
C GLU A 175 16.29 10.28 -11.09
N THR A 176 17.33 10.09 -11.90
CA THR A 176 18.73 9.93 -11.45
C THR A 176 19.62 10.87 -12.28
N PRO A 177 20.26 11.89 -11.68
CA PRO A 177 20.29 12.22 -10.24
C PRO A 177 18.91 12.61 -9.68
N PRO A 178 18.72 12.61 -8.35
CA PRO A 178 17.45 13.00 -7.74
C PRO A 178 16.99 14.38 -8.22
N PRO A 179 15.69 14.57 -8.49
CA PRO A 179 15.16 15.84 -8.95
C PRO A 179 15.38 16.92 -7.88
N ASP A 180 15.43 18.18 -8.31
CA ASP A 180 15.37 19.28 -7.36
C ASP A 180 13.99 19.34 -6.67
N ALA A 181 13.95 20.03 -5.52
CA ALA A 181 12.74 20.11 -4.71
C ALA A 181 11.56 20.78 -5.45
N GLY A 182 11.84 21.73 -6.36
CA GLY A 182 10.80 22.43 -7.11
C GLY A 182 10.10 21.53 -8.11
N ALA A 183 10.84 20.68 -8.83
CA ALA A 183 10.27 19.69 -9.75
C ALA A 183 9.36 18.69 -9.00
N VAL A 184 9.77 18.25 -7.81
CA VAL A 184 8.95 17.38 -6.95
C VAL A 184 7.69 18.10 -6.50
N ASP A 185 7.81 19.34 -6.01
CA ASP A 185 6.67 20.14 -5.54
C ASP A 185 5.65 20.40 -6.65
N ASP A 186 6.11 20.67 -7.88
CA ASP A 186 5.27 20.86 -9.04
C ASP A 186 4.53 19.58 -9.43
N ALA A 187 5.21 18.44 -9.42
CA ALA A 187 4.60 17.14 -9.71
C ALA A 187 3.57 16.73 -8.65
N VAL A 188 3.88 16.97 -7.37
CA VAL A 188 2.96 16.77 -6.25
C VAL A 188 1.73 17.65 -6.41
N ARG A 189 1.91 18.95 -6.69
CA ARG A 189 0.81 19.89 -6.87
C ARG A 189 -0.10 19.45 -8.02
N ALA A 190 0.48 19.08 -9.16
CA ALA A 190 -0.26 18.54 -10.30
C ALA A 190 -1.07 17.29 -9.93
N PHE A 191 -0.50 16.38 -9.13
CA PHE A 191 -1.21 15.22 -8.62
C PHE A 191 -2.37 15.60 -7.69
N THR A 192 -2.12 16.46 -6.69
CA THR A 192 -3.15 16.92 -5.74
C THR A 192 -4.29 17.68 -6.44
N ASP A 193 -3.99 18.49 -7.44
CA ASP A 193 -4.99 19.21 -8.24
C ASP A 193 -5.83 18.25 -9.09
N ALA A 194 -5.18 17.24 -9.70
CA ALA A 194 -5.87 16.23 -10.50
C ALA A 194 -6.88 15.46 -9.66
N VAL A 195 -6.49 15.00 -8.46
CA VAL A 195 -7.37 14.27 -7.54
C VAL A 195 -8.36 15.18 -6.78
N GLY A 196 -8.11 16.49 -6.75
CA GLY A 196 -8.99 17.49 -6.17
C GLY A 196 -10.18 17.82 -7.07
N ARG A 197 -9.99 17.75 -8.39
CA ARG A 197 -11.03 18.09 -9.37
C ARG A 197 -12.28 17.21 -9.18
N PRO A 198 -13.50 17.77 -9.20
CA PRO A 198 -14.71 16.96 -9.28
C PRO A 198 -14.65 16.12 -10.56
N PRO A 199 -15.20 14.89 -10.55
CA PRO A 199 -15.32 14.12 -11.78
C PRO A 199 -16.05 15.01 -12.78
N ALA A 200 -15.45 15.23 -13.96
CA ALA A 200 -16.12 15.97 -15.02
C ALA A 200 -17.49 15.30 -15.19
N HIS A 201 -18.57 16.02 -14.90
CA HIS A 201 -19.91 15.53 -15.18
C HIS A 201 -19.90 15.23 -16.67
N GLY A 202 -19.96 13.94 -17.01
CA GLY A 202 -19.97 13.52 -18.40
C GLY A 202 -21.03 14.33 -19.11
N THR A 203 -20.65 15.02 -20.17
CA THR A 203 -21.59 15.64 -21.09
C THR A 203 -22.66 14.59 -21.37
N PRO A 204 -23.94 14.83 -21.04
CA PRO A 204 -24.98 13.87 -21.36
C PRO A 204 -24.86 13.58 -22.86
N PRO A 205 -24.99 12.31 -23.30
CA PRO A 205 -24.93 11.99 -24.71
C PRO A 205 -25.90 12.93 -25.42
N GLY A 206 -25.37 13.78 -26.31
CA GLY A 206 -26.18 14.71 -27.08
C GLY A 206 -27.31 13.93 -27.76
N PRO A 207 -28.51 14.52 -27.91
CA PRO A 207 -29.61 13.83 -28.58
C PRO A 207 -29.11 13.38 -29.96
N GLY A 208 -29.04 12.06 -30.14
CA GLY A 208 -28.60 11.47 -31.40
C GLY A 208 -29.48 12.00 -32.54
N PRO A 209 -28.93 12.27 -33.73
CA PRO A 209 -29.70 12.77 -34.86
C PRO A 209 -30.58 11.63 -35.39
N GLY A 210 -31.80 11.52 -34.87
CA GLY A 210 -32.71 10.46 -35.31
C GLY A 210 -33.90 10.21 -34.40
N SER A 211 -34.75 11.21 -34.16
CA SER A 211 -36.10 10.94 -33.65
C SER A 211 -37.07 11.93 -34.30
N ARG A 212 -37.72 11.46 -35.37
CA ARG A 212 -38.90 12.13 -35.96
C ARG A 212 -40.07 12.05 -34.97
N PRO A 213 -40.95 13.06 -34.91
CA PRO A 213 -42.12 13.03 -34.04
C PRO A 213 -43.20 12.14 -34.64
N GLY A 214 -43.49 11.02 -33.97
CA GLY A 214 -44.67 10.19 -34.22
C GLY A 214 -45.82 10.64 -33.32
N THR A 215 -46.89 11.11 -33.94
CA THR A 215 -48.21 11.33 -33.34
C THR A 215 -48.79 10.02 -32.81
N GLY A 216 -49.25 9.99 -31.56
CA GLY A 216 -49.99 8.84 -31.02
C GLY A 216 -50.47 9.07 -29.59
N GLN A 217 -51.75 9.39 -29.44
CA GLN A 217 -52.51 9.36 -28.19
C GLN A 217 -52.56 7.95 -27.61
N GLY A 218 -52.44 7.81 -26.29
CA GLY A 218 -52.63 6.53 -25.61
C GLY A 218 -52.47 6.66 -24.10
N SER A 219 -53.60 6.73 -23.39
CA SER A 219 -53.73 6.66 -21.94
C SER A 219 -53.14 5.38 -21.36
N GLY A 220 -52.38 5.48 -20.27
CA GLY A 220 -51.95 4.32 -19.49
C GLY A 220 -51.22 4.69 -18.21
N ARG A 221 -51.92 4.58 -17.08
CA ARG A 221 -51.31 4.60 -15.73
C ARG A 221 -50.32 3.44 -15.62
N GLY A 222 -49.02 3.74 -15.51
CA GLY A 222 -47.96 2.77 -15.29
C GLY A 222 -47.14 3.14 -14.06
N LEU A 223 -47.22 2.29 -13.03
CA LEU A 223 -46.39 2.35 -11.82
C LEU A 223 -44.90 2.39 -12.19
N ALA A 224 -44.22 3.46 -11.78
CA ALA A 224 -42.78 3.61 -11.93
C ALA A 224 -42.04 2.56 -11.09
N ARG A 225 -41.68 1.42 -11.70
CA ARG A 225 -40.68 0.51 -11.17
C ARG A 225 -39.31 1.19 -11.25
N ARG A 226 -38.74 1.52 -10.09
CA ARG A 226 -37.34 1.90 -9.92
C ARG A 226 -36.43 0.86 -10.61
N PRO A 227 -35.47 1.26 -11.47
CA PRO A 227 -34.42 0.35 -11.88
C PRO A 227 -33.52 0.05 -10.67
N ARG A 228 -33.44 -1.25 -10.33
CA ARG A 228 -32.49 -1.80 -9.38
C ARG A 228 -31.08 -1.54 -9.89
N ARG A 229 -30.30 -0.77 -9.13
CA ARG A 229 -28.85 -0.69 -9.31
C ARG A 229 -28.29 -2.10 -9.07
N THR A 230 -27.81 -2.75 -10.12
CA THR A 230 -26.97 -3.94 -9.99
C THR A 230 -25.63 -3.48 -9.43
N ALA A 231 -25.44 -3.73 -8.14
CA ALA A 231 -24.11 -3.80 -7.55
C ALA A 231 -23.39 -4.98 -8.21
N VAL A 232 -22.43 -4.70 -9.10
CA VAL A 232 -21.42 -5.68 -9.46
C VAL A 232 -20.44 -5.68 -8.29
N GLY A 233 -20.74 -6.55 -7.33
CA GLY A 233 -19.92 -6.80 -6.16
C GLY A 233 -18.68 -7.61 -6.52
N THR A 234 -17.58 -7.21 -5.89
CA THR A 234 -16.80 -8.08 -4.99
C THR A 234 -16.50 -9.49 -5.51
N ALA A 235 -15.35 -9.65 -6.15
CA ALA A 235 -14.70 -10.95 -6.24
C ALA A 235 -13.17 -10.76 -6.25
N LEU A 236 -12.55 -10.84 -5.08
CA LEU A 236 -11.34 -11.62 -4.80
C LEU A 236 -10.91 -11.39 -3.35
N LEU A 237 -11.47 -12.20 -2.46
CA LEU A 237 -10.98 -12.43 -1.11
C LEU A 237 -10.56 -13.90 -1.01
N ALA A 238 -9.45 -14.09 -0.30
CA ALA A 238 -9.03 -15.31 0.38
C ALA A 238 -8.55 -16.51 -0.46
N ALA A 239 -7.23 -16.72 -0.45
CA ALA A 239 -6.64 -18.06 -0.42
C ALA A 239 -5.23 -18.04 0.20
N VAL A 240 -5.12 -17.87 1.52
CA VAL A 240 -4.08 -18.55 2.35
C VAL A 240 -4.58 -18.61 3.81
N ALA A 241 -5.48 -19.55 4.10
CA ALA A 241 -5.75 -20.01 5.46
C ALA A 241 -6.51 -21.35 5.41
N ALA A 242 -5.83 -22.43 5.02
CA ALA A 242 -6.19 -23.82 5.36
C ALA A 242 -5.17 -24.79 4.75
N SER A 243 -4.07 -25.06 5.45
CA SER A 243 -3.26 -26.28 5.29
C SER A 243 -2.45 -26.55 6.55
N ALA A 244 -3.10 -26.41 7.70
CA ALA A 244 -2.62 -26.96 8.96
C ALA A 244 -3.81 -27.71 9.54
N LEU A 245 -3.88 -29.01 9.24
CA LEU A 245 -4.67 -30.08 9.87
C LEU A 245 -4.93 -31.12 8.78
N LEU A 246 -4.01 -32.08 8.66
CA LEU A 246 -4.22 -33.48 8.29
C LEU A 246 -2.83 -34.13 8.13
N LEU A 247 -2.11 -34.24 9.24
CA LEU A 247 -1.07 -35.25 9.41
C LEU A 247 -1.38 -35.96 10.73
N THR A 248 -1.95 -37.15 10.61
CA THR A 248 -2.05 -38.16 11.67
C THR A 248 -0.64 -38.50 12.17
N PRO A 249 -0.45 -38.74 13.48
CA PRO A 249 0.79 -39.26 14.01
C PRO A 249 0.89 -40.74 13.65
N SER A 250 1.97 -41.13 12.97
CA SER A 250 2.33 -42.54 12.79
C SER A 250 3.85 -42.64 12.87
N GLY A 251 4.35 -43.43 13.82
CA GLY A 251 5.76 -43.82 13.89
C GLY A 251 6.44 -43.54 15.22
N GLN A 252 6.05 -44.26 16.27
CA GLN A 252 7.00 -44.68 17.31
C GLN A 252 8.05 -45.60 16.67
N GLY A 253 9.32 -45.38 16.98
CA GLY A 253 10.37 -46.38 16.74
C GLY A 253 11.74 -45.77 16.45
N ALA A 254 12.53 -45.56 17.52
CA ALA A 254 13.95 -45.91 17.63
C ALA A 254 14.68 -44.93 18.57
N ASP A 255 15.04 -45.44 19.75
CA ASP A 255 16.06 -44.88 20.64
C ASP A 255 17.41 -44.73 19.91
N PRO A 256 18.15 -43.64 20.15
CA PRO A 256 19.60 -43.68 20.17
C PRO A 256 20.11 -43.80 21.61
N ALA A 257 20.89 -44.86 21.83
CA ALA A 257 21.61 -45.17 23.07
C ALA A 257 22.49 -44.00 23.59
N PRO A 258 22.77 -43.94 24.90
CA PRO A 258 23.56 -42.87 25.49
C PRO A 258 25.05 -43.00 25.14
N ALA A 259 25.64 -41.92 24.62
CA ALA A 259 27.08 -41.80 24.48
C ALA A 259 27.72 -41.48 25.85
N THR A 260 28.56 -42.41 26.31
CA THR A 260 29.43 -42.33 27.49
C THR A 260 30.38 -41.13 27.43
N PRO A 261 30.61 -40.41 28.55
CA PRO A 261 31.62 -39.35 28.61
C PRO A 261 33.02 -39.93 28.84
N ALA A 262 34.04 -39.36 28.17
CA ALA A 262 35.45 -39.65 28.41
C ALA A 262 36.21 -38.36 28.82
N PRO A 263 37.32 -38.49 29.57
CA PRO A 263 37.67 -37.55 30.64
C PRO A 263 38.57 -36.38 30.23
N SER A 264 38.45 -35.31 31.02
CA SER A 264 39.31 -34.13 31.03
C SER A 264 40.77 -34.50 31.33
N ILE A 265 41.69 -34.08 30.47
CA ILE A 265 43.14 -34.11 30.74
C ILE A 265 43.64 -32.67 30.73
N THR A 266 43.95 -32.17 31.92
CA THR A 266 44.80 -30.99 32.13
C THR A 266 46.26 -31.45 32.16
N PRO A 267 47.20 -30.71 31.56
CA PRO A 267 48.58 -30.78 31.98
C PRO A 267 49.04 -29.48 32.66
N ALA A 268 49.70 -29.66 33.80
CA ALA A 268 50.68 -28.78 34.43
C ALA A 268 51.94 -29.66 34.64
N PRO A 269 53.14 -29.14 34.94
CA PRO A 269 53.51 -27.79 35.36
C PRO A 269 54.25 -26.95 34.30
#